data_AF-A0A9E1RC88-F1
#
_entry.id   AF-A0A9E1RC88-F1
#
_cell.length_a   1.000
_cell.length_b   1.000
_cell.length_c   1.000
_cell.angle_alpha   90.00
_cell.angle_beta   90.00
_cell.angle_gamma   90.00
#
_symmetry.space_group_name_H-M   'P 1'
#
loop_
_entity.id
_entity.type
_entity.pdbx_description
1 polymer ?
#
loop_
_entity_poly.entity_id
_entity_poly.type
_entity_poly.pdbx_seq_one_letter_code
_entity_poly.pdbx_strand_id
1 'polypeptide(L)'
;MPSAKMFLGSVQITGEWNGAIMLSLPSTLVNTLTEKMFSLESGKASIEEKKDAIGEMVNMIGGNIKALLPQPCALSAPLMALEGDTLHFPSTKMVTHCKFECAGKPFALSLYEQDPS
;
A
#
# COMPACT_ATOMS: atom_id res chain seq x y z
N MET A 1 -1.51 3.93 -25.11
CA MET A 1 -1.46 4.80 -23.92
C MET A 1 -0.32 4.30 -23.05
N PRO A 2 0.67 5.10 -22.66
CA PRO A 2 1.65 4.63 -21.69
C PRO A 2 0.90 4.24 -20.41
N SER A 3 1.21 3.06 -19.87
CA SER A 3 0.75 2.64 -18.55
C SER A 3 1.04 3.76 -17.55
N ALA A 4 0.05 4.16 -16.75
CA ALA A 4 0.30 5.12 -15.68
C ALA A 4 1.40 4.58 -14.77
N LYS A 5 2.35 5.44 -14.39
CA LYS A 5 3.44 5.08 -13.47
C LYS A 5 2.83 4.76 -12.11
N MET A 6 3.03 3.54 -11.61
CA MET A 6 2.45 3.07 -10.34
C MET A 6 3.53 2.97 -9.26
N PHE A 7 3.12 3.30 -8.04
CA PHE A 7 3.87 3.06 -6.81
C PHE A 7 3.16 1.98 -6.01
N LEU A 8 3.94 1.11 -5.36
CA LEU A 8 3.43 0.07 -4.50
C LEU A 8 3.90 0.31 -3.06
N GLY A 9 2.96 0.24 -2.12
CA GLY A 9 3.23 0.15 -0.69
C GLY A 9 2.67 -1.15 -0.14
N SER A 10 3.38 -1.80 0.77
CA SER A 10 2.92 -3.04 1.37
C SER A 10 3.31 -3.18 2.83
N VAL A 11 2.51 -3.94 3.57
CA VAL A 11 2.80 -4.40 4.93
C VAL A 11 2.44 -5.87 5.04
N GLN A 12 3.25 -6.64 5.76
CA GLN A 12 2.93 -8.02 6.14
C GLN A 12 2.20 -8.00 7.48
N ILE A 13 1.23 -8.91 7.62
CA ILE A 13 0.57 -9.23 8.88
C ILE A 13 1.01 -10.64 9.27
N THR A 14 1.47 -10.82 10.51
CA THR A 14 1.89 -12.11 11.04
C THR A 14 1.27 -12.38 12.40
N GLY A 15 1.00 -13.66 12.72
CA GLY A 15 0.40 -14.08 13.99
C GLY A 15 -0.64 -15.19 13.79
N GLU A 16 -1.79 -15.08 14.46
CA GLU A 16 -2.94 -15.97 14.27
C GLU A 16 -3.50 -15.92 12.84
N TRP A 17 -3.29 -14.79 12.16
CA TRP A 17 -3.51 -14.65 10.74
C TRP A 17 -2.23 -14.16 10.05
N ASN A 18 -1.92 -14.75 8.90
CA ASN A 18 -0.71 -14.47 8.14
C ASN A 18 -1.06 -14.05 6.71
N GLY A 19 -0.46 -12.96 6.24
CA GLY A 19 -0.73 -12.44 4.92
C GLY A 19 -0.12 -11.06 4.67
N ALA A 20 -0.58 -10.40 3.61
CA ALA A 20 -0.04 -9.13 3.16
C ALA A 20 -1.12 -8.18 2.67
N ILE A 21 -0.90 -6.89 2.84
CA ILE A 21 -1.68 -5.84 2.21
C ILE A 21 -0.80 -5.14 1.18
N MET A 22 -1.35 -4.90 0.00
CA MET A 22 -0.71 -4.12 -1.05
C MET A 22 -1.59 -2.96 -1.49
N LEU A 23 -1.04 -1.76 -1.41
CA LEU A 23 -1.61 -0.52 -1.91
C LEU A 23 -0.92 -0.16 -3.23
N SER A 24 -1.70 0.08 -4.27
CA SER A 24 -1.22 0.48 -5.60
C SER A 24 -1.78 1.84 -5.97
N LEU A 25 -0.89 2.83 -6.16
CA LEU A 25 -1.22 4.23 -6.38
C LEU A 25 -0.58 4.77 -7.66
N PRO A 26 -1.27 5.53 -8.51
CA PRO A 26 -0.63 6.23 -9.61
C PRO A 26 0.24 7.37 -9.07
N SER A 27 1.34 7.67 -9.76
CA SER A 27 2.29 8.72 -9.39
C SER A 27 1.64 10.09 -9.16
N THR A 28 0.58 10.39 -9.92
CA THR A 28 -0.19 11.64 -9.81
C THR A 28 -1.03 11.73 -8.54
N LEU A 29 -1.43 10.59 -7.96
CA LEU A 29 -2.10 10.55 -6.67
C LEU A 29 -1.10 10.55 -5.52
N VAL A 30 0.04 9.87 -5.69
CA VAL A 30 1.16 9.92 -4.73
C VAL A 30 1.61 11.37 -4.50
N ASN A 31 1.85 12.14 -5.56
CA ASN A 31 2.22 13.56 -5.41
C ASN A 31 1.17 14.34 -4.60
N THR A 32 -0.11 14.20 -4.94
CA THR A 32 -1.20 14.89 -4.23
C THR A 32 -1.30 14.45 -2.76
N LEU A 33 -1.11 13.16 -2.49
CA LEU A 33 -1.10 12.62 -1.13
C LEU A 33 0.07 13.22 -0.33
N THR A 34 1.30 13.12 -0.84
CA THR A 34 2.51 13.59 -0.16
C THR A 34 2.47 15.09 0.09
N GLU A 35 2.08 15.89 -0.92
CA GLU A 35 1.96 17.34 -0.81
C GLU A 35 0.95 17.75 0.26
N LYS A 36 -0.20 17.06 0.34
CA LYS A 36 -1.19 17.31 1.39
C LYS A 36 -0.74 16.84 2.76
N MET A 37 -0.09 15.68 2.84
CA MET A 37 0.28 15.06 4.12
C MET A 37 1.40 15.84 4.82
N PHE A 38 2.36 16.37 4.06
CA PHE A 38 3.49 17.12 4.60
C PHE A 38 3.38 18.64 4.37
N SER A 39 2.23 19.14 3.92
CA SER A 39 1.99 20.57 3.64
C SER A 39 3.04 21.19 2.72
N LEU A 40 3.38 20.49 1.63
CA LEU A 40 4.38 20.91 0.65
C LEU A 40 3.73 21.69 -0.50
N GLU A 41 4.53 22.54 -1.16
CA GLU A 41 4.14 23.15 -2.43
C GLU A 41 4.02 22.09 -3.54
N SER A 42 3.14 22.36 -4.51
CA SER A 42 2.90 21.40 -5.59
C SER A 42 4.14 21.17 -6.46
N GLY A 43 4.45 19.90 -6.74
CA GLY A 43 5.64 19.48 -7.47
C GLY A 43 6.94 19.50 -6.67
N LYS A 44 6.92 19.81 -5.36
CA LYS A 44 8.12 19.85 -4.51
C LYS A 44 8.38 18.57 -3.70
N ALA A 45 7.47 17.60 -3.74
CA ALA A 45 7.65 16.34 -3.04
C ALA A 45 8.87 15.55 -3.56
N SER A 46 9.82 15.28 -2.67
CA SER A 46 10.97 14.40 -2.88
C SER A 46 10.57 12.93 -2.95
N ILE A 47 11.48 12.05 -3.37
CA ILE A 47 11.22 10.60 -3.39
C ILE A 47 11.07 10.04 -1.98
N GLU A 48 11.86 10.52 -1.02
CA GLU A 48 11.79 10.04 0.37
C GLU A 48 10.48 10.47 1.04
N GLU A 49 10.00 11.70 0.81
CA GLU A 49 8.67 12.09 1.31
C GLU A 49 7.55 11.26 0.64
N LYS A 50 7.67 10.92 -0.65
CA LYS A 50 6.68 10.04 -1.31
C LYS A 50 6.67 8.66 -0.68
N LYS A 51 7.86 8.15 -0.38
CA LYS A 51 8.06 6.91 0.32
C LYS A 51 7.38 6.98 1.70
N ASP A 52 7.71 7.97 2.51
CA ASP A 52 7.11 8.12 3.85
C ASP A 52 5.58 8.25 3.78
N ALA A 53 5.04 9.01 2.82
CA ALA A 53 3.60 9.15 2.65
C ALA A 53 2.86 7.85 2.32
N ILE A 54 3.42 7.06 1.40
CA ILE A 54 2.86 5.75 1.06
C ILE A 54 3.01 4.80 2.24
N GLY A 55 4.16 4.82 2.91
CA GLY A 55 4.46 4.02 4.09
C GLY A 55 3.46 4.24 5.22
N GLU A 56 3.22 5.51 5.60
CA GLU A 56 2.23 5.87 6.61
C GLU A 56 0.82 5.46 6.20
N MET A 57 0.44 5.70 4.93
CA MET A 57 -0.89 5.31 4.44
C MET A 57 -1.11 3.80 4.50
N VAL A 58 -0.16 2.98 4.03
CA VAL A 58 -0.30 1.53 4.06
C VAL A 58 -0.21 0.98 5.48
N ASN A 59 0.56 1.61 6.36
CA ASN A 59 0.62 1.25 7.78
C ASN A 59 -0.71 1.53 8.49
N MET A 60 -1.34 2.68 8.23
CA MET A 60 -2.66 3.02 8.77
C MET A 60 -3.75 2.06 8.28
N ILE A 61 -3.77 1.75 6.98
CA ILE A 61 -4.70 0.77 6.39
C ILE A 61 -4.45 -0.61 7.00
N GLY A 62 -3.18 -1.01 7.12
CA GLY A 62 -2.75 -2.26 7.75
C GLY A 62 -3.19 -2.37 9.19
N GLY A 63 -3.02 -1.31 9.99
CA GLY A 63 -3.45 -1.25 11.38
C GLY A 63 -4.95 -1.48 11.53
N ASN A 64 -5.73 -0.81 10.69
CA ASN A 64 -7.19 -0.94 10.69
C ASN A 64 -7.66 -2.35 10.30
N ILE A 65 -7.07 -2.94 9.26
CA ILE A 65 -7.41 -4.32 8.84
C ILE A 65 -6.98 -5.32 9.92
N LYS A 66 -5.75 -5.19 10.42
CA LYS A 66 -5.22 -6.05 11.48
C LYS A 66 -6.13 -6.11 12.70
N ALA A 67 -6.73 -4.98 13.10
CA ALA A 67 -7.63 -4.92 14.26
C ALA A 67 -8.92 -5.75 14.09
N LEU A 68 -9.28 -6.14 12.86
CA LEU A 68 -10.46 -6.95 12.54
C LEU A 68 -10.13 -8.43 12.38
N LEU A 69 -8.85 -8.81 12.37
CA LEU A 69 -8.40 -10.19 12.17
C LEU A 69 -8.33 -10.97 13.50
N PRO A 70 -8.30 -12.32 13.46
CA PRO A 70 -7.97 -13.14 14.62
C PRO A 70 -6.68 -12.65 15.31
N GLN A 71 -6.71 -12.53 16.63
CA GLN A 71 -5.60 -11.98 17.43
C GLN A 71 -4.92 -13.07 18.24
N PRO A 72 -3.59 -12.97 18.47
CA PRO A 72 -2.72 -11.82 18.18
C PRO A 72 -2.20 -11.73 16.74
N CYS A 73 -2.10 -10.49 16.23
CA CYS A 73 -1.38 -10.16 15.00
C CYS A 73 -0.45 -8.95 15.17
N ALA A 74 0.66 -8.94 14.41
CA ALA A 74 1.61 -7.84 14.28
C ALA A 74 1.71 -7.36 12.82
N LEU A 75 2.16 -6.12 12.62
CA LEU A 75 2.46 -5.55 11.30
C LEU A 75 3.97 -5.41 11.13
N SER A 76 4.46 -5.70 9.92
CA SER A 76 5.82 -5.35 9.53
C SER A 76 5.98 -3.84 9.34
N ALA A 77 7.22 -3.38 9.25
CA ALA A 77 7.50 -2.09 8.64
C ALA A 77 6.99 -2.06 7.19
N PRO A 78 6.53 -0.90 6.68
CA PRO A 78 6.16 -0.76 5.28
C PRO A 78 7.33 -1.05 4.33
N LEU A 79 7.06 -1.83 3.29
CA LEU A 79 7.93 -2.02 2.14
C LEU A 79 7.36 -1.29 0.94
N MET A 80 8.23 -0.63 0.17
CA MET A 80 7.82 0.06 -1.04
C MET A 80 8.60 -0.35 -2.26
N ALA A 81 7.88 -0.38 -3.37
CA ALA A 81 8.40 -0.65 -4.69
C ALA A 81 8.13 0.59 -5.56
N LEU A 82 9.18 1.06 -6.24
CA LEU A 82 9.12 2.23 -7.09
C LEU A 82 8.62 1.82 -8.48
N GLU A 83 8.58 2.79 -9.37
CA GLU A 83 8.01 2.65 -10.71
C GLU A 83 8.57 1.44 -11.49
N GLY A 84 7.68 0.51 -11.85
CA GLY A 84 8.02 -0.68 -12.64
C GLY A 84 8.35 -1.91 -11.80
N ASP A 85 8.47 -1.77 -10.47
CA ASP A 85 8.68 -2.89 -9.57
C ASP A 85 7.39 -3.68 -9.35
N THR A 86 7.54 -4.99 -9.20
CA THR A 86 6.46 -5.91 -8.82
C THR A 86 6.72 -6.48 -7.44
N LEU A 87 5.76 -6.35 -6.53
CA LEU A 87 5.78 -7.05 -5.26
C LEU A 87 5.10 -8.41 -5.43
N HIS A 88 5.83 -9.46 -5.05
CA HIS A 88 5.31 -10.83 -5.05
C HIS A 88 5.28 -11.36 -3.61
N PHE A 89 4.16 -11.97 -3.23
CA PHE A 89 3.99 -12.62 -1.93
C PHE A 89 3.91 -14.14 -2.15
N PRO A 90 5.00 -14.89 -1.94
CA PRO A 90 5.04 -16.33 -2.18
C PRO A 90 4.02 -17.08 -1.29
N SER A 91 3.44 -18.15 -1.82
CA SER A 91 2.49 -19.01 -1.10
C SER A 91 1.32 -18.24 -0.49
N THR A 92 0.79 -17.27 -1.23
CA THR A 92 -0.41 -16.52 -0.84
C THR A 92 -1.48 -16.58 -1.91
N LYS A 93 -2.74 -16.50 -1.47
CA LYS A 93 -3.90 -16.29 -2.33
C LYS A 93 -4.46 -14.88 -2.12
N MET A 94 -4.89 -14.24 -3.20
CA MET A 94 -5.57 -12.94 -3.10
C MET A 94 -6.99 -13.15 -2.57
N VAL A 95 -7.26 -12.64 -1.36
CA VAL A 95 -8.57 -12.71 -0.71
C VAL A 95 -9.53 -11.70 -1.31
N THR A 96 -9.05 -10.47 -1.50
CA THR A 96 -9.87 -9.40 -2.08
C THR A 96 -9.01 -8.37 -2.80
N HIS A 97 -9.63 -7.70 -3.76
CA HIS A 97 -9.07 -6.58 -4.51
C HIS A 97 -10.12 -5.49 -4.63
N CYS A 98 -9.90 -4.38 -3.94
CA CYS A 98 -10.80 -3.23 -3.93
C CYS A 98 -10.22 -2.10 -4.76
N LYS A 99 -11.01 -1.59 -5.70
CA LYS A 99 -10.67 -0.40 -6.49
C LYS A 99 -11.37 0.82 -5.90
N PHE A 100 -10.64 1.91 -5.83
CA PHE A 100 -11.08 3.19 -5.31
C PHE A 100 -10.75 4.29 -6.31
N GLU A 101 -11.38 5.44 -6.13
CA GLU A 101 -11.07 6.64 -6.91
C GLU A 101 -10.94 7.84 -5.98
N CYS A 102 -9.92 8.66 -6.21
CA CYS A 102 -9.75 9.94 -5.55
C CYS A 102 -9.46 11.02 -6.59
N ALA A 103 -10.35 12.02 -6.68
CA ALA A 103 -10.23 13.12 -7.65
C ALA A 103 -10.00 12.63 -9.11
N GLY A 104 -10.76 11.62 -9.54
CA GLY A 104 -10.63 11.03 -10.88
C GLY A 104 -9.40 10.14 -11.08
N LYS A 105 -8.62 9.86 -10.03
CA LYS A 105 -7.42 9.02 -10.08
C LYS A 105 -7.73 7.66 -9.43
N PRO A 106 -7.73 6.56 -10.19
CA PRO A 106 -8.00 5.24 -9.63
C PRO A 106 -6.79 4.73 -8.85
N PHE A 107 -7.05 4.05 -7.72
CA PHE A 107 -6.05 3.32 -6.96
C PHE A 107 -6.67 2.02 -6.43
N ALA A 108 -5.84 1.09 -5.95
CA ALA A 108 -6.34 -0.20 -5.49
C ALA A 108 -5.66 -0.68 -4.22
N LEU A 109 -6.41 -1.46 -3.45
CA LEU A 109 -5.93 -2.21 -2.29
C LEU A 109 -6.17 -3.70 -2.54
N SER A 110 -5.16 -4.52 -2.29
CA SER A 110 -5.27 -5.98 -2.37
C SER A 110 -4.87 -6.60 -1.04
N LEU A 111 -5.64 -7.58 -0.59
CA LEU A 111 -5.35 -8.38 0.60
C LEU A 111 -4.98 -9.79 0.15
N TYR A 112 -3.88 -10.30 0.66
CA TYR A 112 -3.37 -11.64 0.41
C TYR A 112 -3.34 -12.41 1.71
N GLU A 113 -3.79 -13.66 1.70
CA GLU A 113 -3.70 -14.59 2.81
C GLU A 113 -2.69 -15.67 2.47
N GLN A 114 -1.83 -16.03 3.43
CA GLN A 114 -0.92 -17.15 3.27
C GLN A 114 -1.70 -18.46 3.16
N ASP A 115 -1.34 -19.31 2.19
CA ASP A 115 -1.94 -20.64 2.09
C ASP A 115 -1.57 -21.47 3.33
N PRO A 116 -2.53 -22.17 3.96
CA PRO A 116 -2.22 -23.09 5.03
C PRO A 116 -1.33 -24.21 4.46
N SER A 117 -0.12 -24.31 4.99
CA SER A 117 0.84 -25.39 4.72
C SER A 117 0.31 -26.76 5.12
#